data_AF-A0AAD6ZT57-F1
#
_entry.id   AF-A0AAD6ZT57-F1
#
_cell.length_a   1.000
_cell.length_b   1.000
_cell.length_c   1.000
_cell.angle_alpha   90.00
_cell.angle_beta   90.00
_cell.angle_gamma   90.00
#
_symmetry.space_group_name_H-M   'P 1'
#
loop_
_entity.id
_entity.type
_entity.pdbx_description
1 polymer ?
#
loop_
_entity_poly.entity_id
_entity_poly.type
_entity_poly.pdbx_seq_one_letter_code
_entity_poly.pdbx_strand_id
1 'polypeptide(L)'
;MAKESNEHRAQLVSYAWSGAPQLRGEVKTLCKSAVKLFGIPGEYSPAEIAKHIKFLTGKKGIFKFGGINLQDQTYDRQRPFGAAFYHDVMTKQWFDTAKSEGVRAASFRNFIDSPIPVLTLVTDGMENALKEWSTGVRIQIKFTEEEFSPRYQHHRATLLNLQTKSPTWFTQLQGNLYLL
;
A
#
# COMPACT_ATOMS: atom_id res chain seq x y z
N MET A 1 0.40 26.36 19.58
CA MET A 1 1.09 25.20 18.97
C MET A 1 0.21 23.96 18.72
N ALA A 2 -1.00 23.81 19.30
CA ALA A 2 -1.88 22.66 19.01
C ALA A 2 -2.78 22.82 17.76
N LYS A 3 -3.01 24.05 17.30
CA LYS A 3 -3.95 24.37 16.20
C LYS A 3 -3.39 24.05 14.80
N GLU A 4 -2.12 24.38 14.55
CA GLU A 4 -1.42 24.07 13.29
C GLU A 4 -1.36 22.57 12.99
N SER A 5 -1.20 21.71 13.99
CA SER A 5 -1.15 20.26 13.79
C SER A 5 -2.45 19.67 13.20
N ASN A 6 -3.60 20.26 13.53
CA ASN A 6 -4.91 19.74 13.14
C ASN A 6 -5.37 20.25 11.77
N GLU A 7 -5.11 21.52 11.44
CA GLU A 7 -5.36 22.08 10.10
C GLU A 7 -4.47 21.43 9.03
N HIS A 8 -3.19 21.17 9.33
CA HIS A 8 -2.30 20.46 8.42
C HIS A 8 -2.74 19.02 8.16
N ARG A 9 -3.18 18.29 9.20
CA ARG A 9 -3.78 16.95 9.04
C ARG A 9 -5.05 17.00 8.20
N ALA A 10 -5.89 18.00 8.41
CA ALA A 10 -7.11 18.20 7.63
C ALA A 10 -6.82 18.55 6.16
N GLN A 11 -5.75 19.28 5.85
CA GLN A 11 -5.29 19.55 4.48
C GLN A 11 -4.71 18.32 3.79
N LEU A 12 -3.95 17.47 4.49
CA LEU A 12 -3.43 16.21 3.94
C LEU A 12 -4.55 15.20 3.63
N VAL A 13 -5.51 15.10 4.55
CA VAL A 13 -6.76 14.37 4.36
C VAL A 13 -7.51 15.00 3.19
N SER A 14 -7.77 16.30 3.20
CA SER A 14 -8.46 17.01 2.11
C SER A 14 -7.76 16.84 0.76
N TYR A 15 -6.44 16.81 0.65
CA TYR A 15 -5.74 16.55 -0.60
C TYR A 15 -5.93 15.09 -1.07
N ALA A 16 -5.79 14.14 -0.13
CA ALA A 16 -6.13 12.73 -0.37
C ALA A 16 -7.62 12.50 -0.66
N TRP A 17 -8.51 13.48 -0.36
CA TRP A 17 -9.97 13.43 -0.55
C TRP A 17 -10.52 14.33 -1.68
N SER A 18 -9.83 15.40 -2.10
CA SER A 18 -10.24 16.37 -3.14
C SER A 18 -9.47 16.20 -4.45
N GLY A 19 -8.19 15.79 -4.41
CA GLY A 19 -7.45 15.20 -5.55
C GLY A 19 -7.62 13.66 -5.64
N ALA A 20 -8.42 13.09 -4.74
CA ALA A 20 -8.54 11.67 -4.44
C ALA A 20 -8.84 10.75 -5.62
N PRO A 21 -9.74 11.07 -6.57
CA PRO A 21 -10.09 10.10 -7.60
C PRO A 21 -8.90 9.83 -8.51
N GLN A 22 -8.17 10.88 -8.88
CA GLN A 22 -6.99 10.82 -9.74
C GLN A 22 -5.87 10.04 -9.03
N LEU A 23 -5.50 10.47 -7.82
CA LEU A 23 -4.45 9.81 -7.03
C LEU A 23 -4.76 8.33 -6.75
N ARG A 24 -6.01 8.02 -6.35
CA ARG A 24 -6.44 6.62 -6.13
C ARG A 24 -6.37 5.81 -7.42
N GLY A 25 -6.77 6.40 -8.56
CA GLY A 25 -6.71 5.77 -9.87
C GLY A 25 -5.27 5.44 -10.31
N GLU A 26 -4.35 6.37 -10.08
CA GLU A 26 -2.92 6.21 -10.39
C GLU A 26 -2.28 5.13 -9.50
N VAL A 27 -2.44 5.24 -8.17
CA VAL A 27 -1.92 4.23 -7.23
C VAL A 27 -2.49 2.85 -7.53
N LYS A 28 -3.79 2.74 -7.87
CA LYS A 28 -4.39 1.47 -8.27
C LYS A 28 -3.72 0.89 -9.52
N THR A 29 -3.46 1.73 -10.52
CA THR A 29 -2.81 1.31 -11.77
C THR A 29 -1.38 0.82 -11.52
N LEU A 30 -0.65 1.50 -10.64
CA LEU A 30 0.68 1.07 -10.19
C LEU A 30 0.62 -0.24 -9.42
N CYS A 31 -0.32 -0.39 -8.47
CA CYS A 31 -0.50 -1.64 -7.72
C CYS A 31 -0.82 -2.83 -8.64
N LYS A 32 -1.69 -2.64 -9.65
CA LYS A 32 -1.97 -3.67 -10.67
C LYS A 32 -0.72 -4.10 -11.42
N SER A 33 0.14 -3.14 -11.76
CA SER A 33 1.41 -3.42 -12.43
C SER A 33 2.40 -4.12 -11.48
N ALA A 34 2.37 -3.79 -10.19
CA ALA A 34 3.23 -4.37 -9.16
C ALA A 34 2.82 -5.77 -8.72
N VAL A 35 1.65 -6.30 -9.13
CA VAL A 35 1.28 -7.71 -8.91
C VAL A 35 2.32 -8.66 -9.52
N LYS A 36 3.01 -8.25 -10.58
CA LYS A 36 4.11 -9.01 -11.19
C LYS A 36 5.27 -9.31 -10.24
N LEU A 37 5.44 -8.53 -9.17
CA LEU A 37 6.46 -8.79 -8.14
C LEU A 37 6.18 -10.06 -7.34
N PHE A 38 4.97 -10.60 -7.46
CA PHE A 38 4.58 -11.91 -6.95
C PHE A 38 4.64 -13.01 -8.02
N GLY A 39 5.25 -12.77 -9.20
CA GLY A 39 5.26 -13.72 -10.32
C GLY A 39 3.93 -13.83 -11.07
N ILE A 40 2.98 -12.90 -10.83
CA ILE A 40 1.60 -12.97 -11.36
C ILE A 40 1.32 -11.77 -12.30
N PRO A 41 0.89 -12.00 -13.56
CA PRO A 41 0.91 -13.27 -14.30
C PRO A 41 2.33 -13.61 -14.80
N GLY A 42 2.58 -14.88 -15.09
CA GLY A 42 3.76 -15.30 -15.83
C GLY A 42 4.37 -16.61 -15.33
N GLU A 43 4.52 -16.77 -14.01
CA GLU A 43 5.26 -17.90 -13.44
C GLU A 43 4.38 -19.10 -13.06
N TYR A 44 3.06 -18.91 -12.97
CA TYR A 44 2.14 -19.87 -12.37
C TYR A 44 0.95 -20.16 -13.27
N SER A 45 0.43 -21.38 -13.20
CA SER A 45 -0.85 -21.76 -13.80
C SER A 45 -2.04 -21.07 -13.11
N PRO A 46 -3.22 -20.96 -13.74
CA PRO A 46 -4.39 -20.35 -13.11
C PRO A 46 -4.77 -20.97 -11.75
N ALA A 47 -4.66 -22.30 -11.62
CA ALA A 47 -4.96 -22.97 -10.35
C ALA A 47 -3.97 -22.59 -9.24
N GLU A 48 -2.68 -22.47 -9.58
CA GLU A 48 -1.64 -22.02 -8.65
C GLU A 48 -1.83 -20.55 -8.27
N ILE A 49 -2.15 -19.68 -9.24
CA ILE A 49 -2.47 -18.27 -9.00
C ILE A 49 -3.60 -18.16 -7.97
N ALA A 50 -4.73 -18.86 -8.17
CA ALA A 50 -5.86 -18.83 -7.23
C ALA A 50 -5.44 -19.26 -5.82
N LYS A 51 -4.60 -20.30 -5.70
CA LYS A 51 -4.03 -20.78 -4.43
C LYS A 51 -3.13 -19.72 -3.78
N HIS A 52 -2.25 -19.07 -4.54
CA HIS A 52 -1.34 -18.03 -4.05
C HIS A 52 -2.10 -16.78 -3.61
N ILE A 53 -3.11 -16.33 -4.38
CA ILE A 53 -3.96 -15.20 -3.99
C ILE A 53 -4.68 -15.49 -2.68
N LYS A 54 -5.26 -16.70 -2.51
CA LYS A 54 -5.90 -17.10 -1.25
C LYS A 54 -4.95 -17.05 -0.05
N PHE A 55 -3.70 -17.45 -0.24
CA PHE A 55 -2.65 -17.33 0.78
C PHE A 55 -2.33 -15.87 1.11
N LEU A 56 -2.07 -15.06 0.08
CA LEU A 56 -1.71 -13.64 0.19
C LEU A 56 -2.81 -12.81 0.86
N THR A 57 -4.06 -12.94 0.41
CA THR A 57 -5.20 -12.12 0.84
C THR A 57 -6.05 -12.79 1.93
N GLY A 58 -5.55 -13.85 2.56
CA GLY A 58 -6.22 -14.50 3.68
C GLY A 58 -6.38 -13.57 4.89
N LYS A 59 -6.96 -14.08 5.99
CA LYS A 59 -7.31 -13.27 7.19
C LYS A 59 -6.18 -12.37 7.74
N LYS A 60 -4.91 -12.75 7.53
CA LYS A 60 -3.75 -12.00 8.02
C LYS A 60 -3.24 -10.93 7.06
N GLY A 61 -3.72 -10.91 5.80
CA GLY A 61 -3.20 -10.02 4.76
C GLY A 61 -1.69 -10.18 4.56
N ILE A 62 -1.25 -11.41 4.29
CA ILE A 62 0.17 -11.81 4.22
C ILE A 62 0.92 -11.01 3.15
N PHE A 63 0.24 -10.58 2.09
CA PHE A 63 0.83 -9.78 1.01
C PHE A 63 1.63 -8.57 1.49
N LYS A 64 1.29 -7.99 2.65
CA LYS A 64 1.97 -6.81 3.21
C LYS A 64 3.37 -7.10 3.74
N PHE A 65 3.71 -8.36 4.01
CA PHE A 65 4.95 -8.73 4.69
C PHE A 65 6.13 -8.90 3.71
N GLY A 66 7.34 -8.74 4.22
CA GLY A 66 8.57 -9.10 3.51
C GLY A 66 8.85 -10.61 3.54
N GLY A 67 9.80 -11.04 2.71
CA GLY A 67 10.27 -12.43 2.70
C GLY A 67 9.21 -13.45 2.29
N ILE A 68 8.24 -13.05 1.47
CA ILE A 68 7.18 -13.94 0.98
C ILE A 68 7.78 -14.95 -0.01
N ASN A 69 7.53 -16.24 0.22
CA ASN A 69 7.75 -17.31 -0.74
C ASN A 69 6.40 -17.97 -1.03
N LEU A 70 5.97 -17.89 -2.29
CA LEU A 70 4.66 -18.39 -2.71
C LEU A 70 4.60 -19.91 -2.88
N GLN A 71 5.71 -20.53 -3.28
CA GLN A 71 5.81 -21.99 -3.44
C GLN A 71 5.68 -22.68 -2.08
N ASP A 72 6.45 -22.21 -1.09
CA ASP A 72 6.46 -22.76 0.27
C ASP A 72 5.35 -22.18 1.17
N GLN A 73 4.62 -21.16 0.70
CA GLN A 73 3.62 -20.42 1.48
C GLN A 73 4.17 -19.90 2.83
N THR A 74 5.39 -19.35 2.80
CA THR A 74 6.06 -18.76 3.95
C THR A 74 6.21 -17.24 3.80
N TYR A 75 6.41 -16.56 4.93
CA TYR A 75 6.64 -15.11 5.01
C TYR A 75 7.37 -14.75 6.30
N ASP A 76 8.06 -13.61 6.29
CA ASP A 76 8.75 -13.10 7.48
C ASP A 76 7.82 -12.23 8.33
N ARG A 77 7.42 -12.76 9.49
CA ARG A 77 6.55 -12.07 10.46
C ARG A 77 7.20 -10.84 11.09
N GLN A 78 8.53 -10.74 11.06
CA GLN A 78 9.27 -9.60 11.60
C GLN A 78 9.39 -8.45 10.58
N ARG A 79 8.87 -8.64 9.36
CA ARG A 79 8.88 -7.62 8.30
C ARG A 79 7.48 -7.19 7.85
N PRO A 80 6.59 -6.71 8.75
CA PRO A 80 5.32 -6.14 8.31
C PRO A 80 5.55 -4.90 7.44
N PHE A 81 4.73 -4.69 6.42
CA PHE A 81 4.92 -3.64 5.40
C PHE A 81 6.28 -3.70 4.68
N GLY A 82 6.96 -4.85 4.73
CA GLY A 82 8.27 -5.08 4.10
C GLY A 82 8.21 -5.69 2.71
N ALA A 83 7.02 -5.79 2.11
CA ALA A 83 6.86 -6.29 0.75
C ALA A 83 7.43 -5.31 -0.29
N ALA A 84 8.11 -5.83 -1.31
CA ALA A 84 8.81 -5.02 -2.31
C ALA A 84 7.90 -4.03 -3.07
N PHE A 85 6.60 -4.33 -3.19
CA PHE A 85 5.67 -3.46 -3.89
C PHE A 85 5.47 -2.11 -3.21
N TYR A 86 5.65 -1.99 -1.89
CA TYR A 86 5.51 -0.70 -1.21
C TYR A 86 6.52 0.29 -1.78
N HIS A 87 7.78 -0.13 -1.86
CA HIS A 87 8.84 0.66 -2.46
C HIS A 87 8.57 0.94 -3.95
N ASP A 88 8.26 -0.09 -4.74
CA ASP A 88 8.02 0.06 -6.19
C ASP A 88 6.88 1.05 -6.51
N VAL A 89 5.74 0.94 -5.80
CA VAL A 89 4.58 1.82 -6.01
C VAL A 89 4.86 3.23 -5.48
N MET A 90 5.46 3.35 -4.29
CA MET A 90 5.71 4.66 -3.69
C MET A 90 6.71 5.47 -4.51
N THR A 91 7.80 4.85 -4.94
CA THR A 91 8.81 5.51 -5.77
C THR A 91 8.22 5.96 -7.10
N LYS A 92 7.44 5.12 -7.78
CA LYS A 92 6.81 5.49 -9.05
C LYS A 92 5.75 6.58 -8.92
N GLN A 93 4.94 6.54 -7.87
CA GLN A 93 3.88 7.54 -7.73
C GLN A 93 4.44 8.92 -7.37
N TRP A 94 5.43 8.98 -6.48
CA TRP A 94 5.82 10.24 -5.84
C TRP A 94 7.25 10.69 -6.12
N PHE A 95 8.10 9.83 -6.71
CA PHE A 95 9.54 10.10 -6.88
C PHE A 95 10.12 9.70 -8.25
N ASP A 96 9.29 9.31 -9.22
CA ASP A 96 9.75 8.80 -10.54
C ASP A 96 10.59 9.79 -11.34
N THR A 97 10.33 11.09 -11.19
CA THR A 97 11.02 12.15 -11.96
C THR A 97 11.30 13.36 -11.09
N ALA A 98 12.18 14.25 -11.57
CA ALA A 98 12.42 15.56 -10.95
C ALA A 98 11.16 16.45 -10.87
N LYS A 99 10.09 16.11 -11.60
CA LYS A 99 8.81 16.82 -11.57
C LYS A 99 7.81 16.22 -10.58
N SER A 100 8.10 15.04 -10.02
CA SER A 100 7.19 14.33 -9.13
C SER A 100 6.93 15.10 -7.84
N GLU A 101 5.74 14.90 -7.28
CA GLU A 101 5.23 15.68 -6.15
C GLU A 101 6.12 15.56 -4.91
N GLY A 102 6.70 14.38 -4.67
CA GLY A 102 7.63 14.13 -3.57
C GLY A 102 8.98 14.82 -3.71
N VAL A 103 9.34 15.28 -4.91
CA VAL A 103 10.59 16.03 -5.16
C VAL A 103 10.36 17.54 -5.02
N ARG A 104 9.21 18.06 -5.50
CA ARG A 104 9.00 19.52 -5.61
C ARG A 104 8.30 20.16 -4.42
N ALA A 105 7.42 19.45 -3.70
CA ALA A 105 6.54 20.06 -2.72
C ALA A 105 7.03 19.85 -1.29
N ALA A 106 7.47 20.92 -0.62
CA ALA A 106 7.83 20.87 0.81
C ALA A 106 6.64 20.44 1.70
N SER A 107 5.41 20.79 1.31
CA SER A 107 4.17 20.30 1.94
C SER A 107 3.98 18.78 1.81
N PHE A 108 4.61 18.15 0.81
CA PHE A 108 4.58 16.71 0.61
C PHE A 108 5.54 15.96 1.53
N ARG A 109 6.63 16.61 2.00
CA ARG A 109 7.44 16.05 3.11
C ARG A 109 6.58 15.79 4.35
N ASN A 110 5.63 16.66 4.67
CA ASN A 110 4.71 16.44 5.80
C ASN A 110 3.69 15.29 5.55
N PHE A 111 3.34 15.00 4.28
CA PHE A 111 2.49 13.86 3.91
C PHE A 111 3.25 12.54 3.98
N ILE A 112 4.51 12.55 3.53
CA ILE A 112 5.50 11.47 3.69
C ILE A 112 5.76 11.24 5.19
N ASP A 113 6.00 12.30 5.98
CA ASP A 113 6.23 12.21 7.43
C ASP A 113 5.03 11.61 8.18
N SER A 114 3.84 11.61 7.55
CA SER A 114 2.69 10.82 7.95
C SER A 114 2.54 9.57 7.06
N PRO A 115 3.29 8.49 7.30
CA PRO A 115 3.28 7.27 6.47
C PRO A 115 1.92 6.56 6.44
N ILE A 116 1.04 6.85 7.41
CA ILE A 116 -0.20 6.08 7.60
C ILE A 116 -1.16 6.20 6.41
N PRO A 117 -1.59 7.39 5.96
CA PRO A 117 -2.50 7.50 4.80
C PRO A 117 -1.89 6.90 3.52
N VAL A 118 -0.59 7.11 3.29
CA VAL A 118 0.13 6.59 2.11
C VAL A 118 0.15 5.06 2.13
N LEU A 119 0.66 4.46 3.22
CA LEU A 119 0.72 3.02 3.36
C LEU A 119 -0.67 2.40 3.31
N THR A 120 -1.68 3.04 3.91
CA THR A 120 -3.07 2.57 3.86
C THR A 120 -3.57 2.52 2.41
N LEU A 121 -3.38 3.60 1.66
CA LEU A 121 -3.81 3.70 0.26
C LEU A 121 -3.12 2.65 -0.62
N VAL A 122 -1.80 2.51 -0.51
CA VAL A 122 -1.01 1.54 -1.28
C VAL A 122 -1.39 0.10 -0.90
N THR A 123 -1.60 -0.17 0.40
CA THR A 123 -2.02 -1.49 0.90
C THR A 123 -3.36 -1.90 0.31
N ASP A 124 -4.35 -1.00 0.33
CA ASP A 124 -5.69 -1.31 -0.13
C ASP A 124 -5.75 -1.39 -1.67
N GLY A 125 -5.00 -0.54 -2.37
CA GLY A 125 -4.78 -0.64 -3.81
C GLY A 125 -4.18 -1.99 -4.21
N MET A 126 -3.19 -2.49 -3.46
CA MET A 126 -2.58 -3.80 -3.70
C MET A 126 -3.55 -4.94 -3.37
N GLU A 127 -4.29 -4.86 -2.27
CA GLU A 127 -5.30 -5.87 -1.94
C GLU A 127 -6.36 -5.99 -3.04
N ASN A 128 -6.83 -4.85 -3.57
CA ASN A 128 -7.76 -4.84 -4.70
C ASN A 128 -7.13 -5.46 -5.95
N ALA A 129 -5.89 -5.09 -6.28
CA ALA A 129 -5.18 -5.62 -7.43
C ALA A 129 -4.99 -7.15 -7.36
N LEU A 130 -4.62 -7.69 -6.19
CA LEU A 130 -4.51 -9.12 -5.97
C LEU A 130 -5.86 -9.83 -6.07
N LYS A 131 -6.93 -9.21 -5.56
CA LYS A 131 -8.28 -9.78 -5.64
C LYS A 131 -8.78 -9.95 -7.08
N GLU A 132 -8.31 -9.13 -8.03
CA GLU A 132 -8.61 -9.32 -9.47
C GLU A 132 -8.14 -10.70 -9.97
N TRP A 133 -7.22 -11.37 -9.28
CA TRP A 133 -6.67 -12.67 -9.67
C TRP A 133 -7.21 -13.85 -8.85
N SER A 134 -8.24 -13.64 -8.03
CA SER A 134 -8.74 -14.67 -7.08
C SER A 134 -9.21 -15.97 -7.74
N THR A 135 -9.61 -15.94 -9.01
CA THR A 135 -10.06 -17.10 -9.78
C THR A 135 -8.94 -17.75 -10.60
N GLY A 136 -7.70 -17.24 -10.51
CA GLY A 136 -6.58 -17.70 -11.31
C GLY A 136 -6.40 -16.97 -12.65
N VAL A 137 -7.43 -16.24 -13.07
CA VAL A 137 -7.40 -15.34 -14.23
C VAL A 137 -7.78 -13.94 -13.80
N ARG A 138 -7.30 -12.92 -14.51
CA ARG A 138 -7.60 -11.53 -14.16
C ARG A 138 -9.05 -11.18 -14.50
N ILE A 139 -9.84 -10.92 -13.47
CA ILE A 139 -11.17 -10.36 -13.56
C ILE A 139 -11.13 -8.96 -12.93
N GLN A 140 -11.38 -7.94 -13.74
CA GLN A 140 -11.36 -6.57 -13.25
C GLN A 140 -12.47 -6.34 -12.21
N ILE A 141 -12.08 -5.86 -11.03
CA ILE A 141 -13.01 -5.55 -9.95
C ILE A 141 -13.27 -4.04 -9.95
N LYS A 142 -14.54 -3.66 -9.86
CA LYS A 142 -14.93 -2.26 -9.67
C LYS A 142 -14.41 -1.80 -8.31
N PHE A 143 -13.80 -0.63 -8.29
CA PHE A 143 -13.30 -0.05 -7.07
C PHE A 143 -14.28 1.03 -6.67
N THR A 144 -15.23 0.65 -5.82
CA THR A 144 -16.27 1.56 -5.36
C THR A 144 -15.93 2.05 -3.95
N GLU A 145 -16.46 3.22 -3.59
CA GLU A 145 -16.22 3.83 -2.29
C GLU A 145 -16.78 2.96 -1.15
N GLU A 146 -17.90 2.29 -1.39
CA GLU A 146 -18.57 1.41 -0.42
C GLU A 146 -17.69 0.23 -0.02
N GLU A 147 -16.93 -0.34 -0.96
CA GLU A 147 -16.00 -1.45 -0.67
C GLU A 147 -14.66 -0.97 -0.09
N PHE A 148 -14.20 0.22 -0.51
CA PHE A 148 -12.88 0.75 -0.18
C PHE A 148 -12.85 1.42 1.20
N SER A 149 -13.87 2.21 1.53
CA SER A 149 -13.90 2.98 2.78
C SER A 149 -13.72 2.11 4.04
N PRO A 150 -14.41 0.96 4.19
CA PRO A 150 -14.20 0.08 5.35
C PRO A 150 -12.80 -0.54 5.40
N ARG A 151 -12.20 -0.87 4.25
CA ARG A 151 -10.86 -1.48 4.16
C ARG A 151 -9.77 -0.48 4.47
N TYR A 152 -9.88 0.71 3.91
CA TYR A 152 -9.04 1.85 4.24
C TYR A 152 -9.05 2.10 5.76
N GLN A 153 -10.24 2.15 6.39
CA GLN A 153 -10.36 2.32 7.84
C GLN A 153 -9.69 1.17 8.62
N HIS A 154 -9.85 -0.08 8.17
CA HIS A 154 -9.23 -1.24 8.80
C HIS A 154 -7.69 -1.22 8.72
N HIS A 155 -7.13 -0.95 7.54
CA HIS A 155 -5.68 -0.85 7.35
C HIS A 155 -5.09 0.33 8.12
N ARG A 156 -5.80 1.47 8.13
CA ARG A 156 -5.42 2.64 8.92
C ARG A 156 -5.41 2.35 10.42
N ALA A 157 -6.43 1.67 10.94
CA ALA A 157 -6.48 1.26 12.35
C ALA A 157 -5.32 0.32 12.70
N THR A 158 -4.98 -0.62 11.81
CA THR A 158 -3.83 -1.52 11.98
C THR A 158 -2.52 -0.76 12.09
N LEU A 159 -2.29 0.20 11.18
CA LEU A 159 -1.09 1.03 11.18
C LEU A 159 -0.98 1.93 12.41
N LEU A 160 -2.10 2.54 12.84
CA LEU A 160 -2.15 3.34 14.07
C LEU A 160 -1.82 2.49 15.30
N ASN A 161 -2.37 1.27 15.38
CA ASN A 161 -2.08 0.36 16.48
C ASN A 161 -0.59 -0.03 16.53
N LEU A 162 0.04 -0.26 15.38
CA LEU A 162 1.47 -0.54 15.29
C LEU A 162 2.33 0.67 15.70
N GLN A 163 1.97 1.88 15.27
CA GLN A 163 2.65 3.10 15.69
C GLN A 163 2.61 3.27 17.21
N THR A 164 1.47 3.01 17.84
CA THR A 164 1.29 3.13 19.29
C THR A 164 2.03 2.03 20.05
N LYS A 165 1.99 0.78 19.58
CA LYS A 165 2.56 -0.38 20.28
C LYS A 165 4.04 -0.62 20.00
N SER A 166 4.57 -0.10 18.90
CA SER A 166 5.95 -0.34 18.46
C SER A 166 6.54 0.91 17.79
N PRO A 167 6.69 2.02 18.54
CA PRO A 167 7.09 3.31 17.99
C PRO A 167 8.49 3.28 17.36
N THR A 168 9.47 2.62 17.98
CA THR A 168 10.83 2.48 17.43
C THR A 168 10.84 1.76 16.08
N TRP A 169 10.07 0.67 15.98
CA TRP A 169 9.92 -0.06 14.73
C TRP A 169 9.26 0.81 13.66
N PHE A 170 8.25 1.59 14.04
CA PHE A 170 7.54 2.47 13.12
C PHE A 170 8.44 3.59 12.58
N THR A 171 9.30 4.18 13.41
CA THR A 171 10.32 5.15 12.98
C THR A 171 11.34 4.52 12.04
N GLN A 172 11.75 3.26 12.28
CA GLN A 172 12.63 2.53 11.35
C GLN A 172 11.94 2.23 10.02
N LEU A 173 10.66 1.84 10.04
CA LEU A 173 9.86 1.67 8.82
C LEU A 173 9.82 2.98 8.02
N GLN A 174 9.54 4.10 8.68
CA GLN A 174 9.57 5.43 8.05
C GLN A 174 10.93 5.69 7.39
N GLY A 175 12.04 5.51 8.12
CA GLY A 175 13.38 5.65 7.56
C GLY A 175 13.59 4.78 6.31
N ASN A 176 13.26 3.50 6.38
CA ASN A 176 13.44 2.55 5.27
C ASN A 176 12.54 2.81 4.06
N LEU A 177 11.39 3.46 4.24
CA LEU A 177 10.50 3.86 3.14
C LEU A 177 11.02 5.07 2.37
N TYR A 178 11.90 5.89 2.99
CA TYR A 178 12.37 7.17 2.44
C TYR A 178 13.87 7.22 2.15
N LEU A 179 14.61 6.14 2.43
CA LEU A 179 15.97 5.95 1.93
C LEU A 179 15.89 5.63 0.43
N LEU A 180 15.76 6.69 -0.36
CA LEU A 180 16.11 6.77 -1.79
C LEU A 180 17.63 6.78 -1.95
#